data_AF-A0A9W8Y272-F1
#
_entry.id   AF-A0A9W8Y272-F1
#
_cell.length_a   1.000
_cell.length_b   1.000
_cell.length_c   1.000
_cell.angle_alpha   90.00
_cell.angle_beta   90.00
_cell.angle_gamma   90.00
#
_symmetry.space_group_name_H-M   'P 1'
#
loop_
_entity.id
_entity.type
_entity.pdbx_description
1 polymer ?
#
loop_
_entity_poly.entity_id
_entity_poly.type
_entity_poly.pdbx_seq_one_letter_code
_entity_poly.pdbx_strand_id
1 'polypeptide(L)'
;MVNAKNVAFKVNKQTPFSQTLAGAYGTVINCRKPGGKGAARGQKEVRTHHVPLANVPGALKRKRGEEDCNEQRHPTTLSIPSGSDAAKSAVATLDQTLLNQQWQQRKPTRLRKGKILSKGVDLDCWFTILSFSDPAQLLEMRSKIASCYRFLRDNPMLWKHSRNYYYGPNMPDPPSQLSEFQYAHLRHGHGCMSCHAPNTRKTYWAFLRRWCKTCLQSKTLKEQDAMVLLRNANGEDITYLHKALPSGIFDSWGNFVGVGPASTHSLKTVYLLSDVQKLIAEYTQERQRNPEELAELRAWHAKKIDLVEERKAFAKKMELWEETTRNTKSFDYQAKKSARKAYYEHKAMQLSPPITLRELEACPSYRRAVAIPKDPNNTSWLQLKPKLEKEAADLAALRAQGGTPDPHPTMCLTSGTSTPLGSNTVPSQPFLPPLLGYPVGLPPPHSHLF
;
A
#
# COMPACT_ATOMS: atom_id res chain seq x y z
N MET A 1 16.78 10.88 13.74
CA MET A 1 17.78 11.14 12.68
C MET A 1 19.08 10.45 13.05
N VAL A 2 19.40 9.29 12.48
CA VAL A 2 20.66 8.58 12.74
C VAL A 2 21.46 8.54 11.45
N ASN A 3 22.67 9.09 11.52
CA ASN A 3 23.60 9.32 10.42
C ASN A 3 24.29 8.00 10.02
N ALA A 4 23.84 7.38 8.93
CA ALA A 4 24.42 6.14 8.40
C ALA A 4 25.46 6.47 7.33
N LYS A 5 26.72 6.73 7.72
CA LYS A 5 27.81 6.92 6.77
C LYS A 5 28.81 5.77 6.65
N ASN A 6 28.82 4.76 7.53
CA ASN A 6 29.90 3.75 7.50
C ASN A 6 29.43 2.32 7.82
N VAL A 7 28.50 1.75 7.06
CA VAL A 7 28.21 0.30 7.14
C VAL A 7 28.33 -0.33 5.75
N ALA A 8 29.53 -0.79 5.44
CA ALA A 8 29.77 -1.72 4.34
C ALA A 8 29.43 -3.14 4.83
N PHE A 9 28.35 -3.73 4.29
CA PHE A 9 28.02 -5.13 4.52
C PHE A 9 28.97 -6.00 3.68
N LYS A 10 29.89 -6.72 4.33
CA LYS A 10 30.56 -7.87 3.68
C LYS A 10 29.57 -9.03 3.65
N VAL A 11 28.95 -9.25 2.50
CA VAL A 11 28.18 -10.47 2.22
C VAL A 11 29.19 -11.60 2.01
N ASN A 12 29.12 -12.62 2.86
CA ASN A 12 29.84 -13.88 2.63
C ASN A 12 29.25 -14.54 1.38
N LYS A 13 30.06 -14.72 0.34
CA LYS A 13 29.64 -15.45 -0.87
C LYS A 13 29.42 -16.91 -0.49
N GLN A 14 28.17 -17.33 -0.40
CA GLN A 14 27.83 -18.75 -0.39
C GLN A 14 28.22 -19.35 -1.75
N THR A 15 28.96 -20.44 -1.74
CA THR A 15 29.25 -21.29 -2.89
C THR A 15 27.94 -21.83 -3.47
N PRO A 16 27.67 -21.66 -4.79
CA PRO A 16 26.45 -22.17 -5.39
C PRO A 16 26.50 -23.70 -5.52
N PHE A 17 25.41 -24.33 -5.11
CA PHE A 17 25.10 -25.74 -5.31
C PHE A 17 24.95 -25.99 -6.82
N SER A 18 25.77 -26.89 -7.37
CA SER A 18 25.72 -27.29 -8.78
C SER A 18 24.62 -28.34 -8.97
N GLN A 19 23.45 -27.93 -9.47
CA GLN A 19 22.54 -28.83 -10.15
C GLN A 19 22.17 -28.23 -11.50
N THR A 20 22.64 -28.91 -12.53
CA THR A 20 22.36 -28.71 -13.96
C THR A 20 20.89 -28.95 -14.26
N LEU A 21 20.21 -27.90 -14.72
CA LEU A 21 18.97 -28.01 -15.48
C LEU A 21 19.04 -27.11 -16.73
N ALA A 22 18.41 -27.60 -17.79
CA ALA A 22 18.59 -27.25 -19.18
C ALA A 22 18.56 -25.74 -19.52
N GLY A 23 19.40 -25.38 -20.50
CA GLY A 23 19.68 -24.01 -20.91
C GLY A 23 18.46 -23.25 -21.43
N ALA A 24 18.20 -22.11 -20.80
CA ALA A 24 17.38 -21.05 -21.35
C ALA A 24 18.32 -20.02 -22.02
N TYR A 25 18.25 -19.92 -23.34
CA TYR A 25 18.94 -18.89 -24.11
C TYR A 25 18.26 -17.54 -23.86
N GLY A 26 18.96 -16.62 -23.21
CA GLY A 26 18.55 -15.23 -23.06
C GLY A 26 19.02 -14.41 -24.26
N THR A 27 18.12 -14.13 -25.20
CA THR A 27 18.36 -13.19 -26.29
C THR A 27 18.36 -11.76 -25.75
N VAL A 28 19.51 -11.10 -25.80
CA VAL A 28 19.64 -9.67 -25.52
C VAL A 28 19.20 -8.90 -26.75
N ILE A 29 17.98 -8.35 -26.74
CA ILE A 29 17.49 -7.44 -27.77
C ILE A 29 18.16 -6.07 -27.54
N ASN A 30 19.20 -5.80 -28.31
CA ASN A 30 19.91 -4.54 -28.31
C ASN A 30 19.15 -3.53 -29.19
N CYS A 31 18.30 -2.70 -28.59
CA CYS A 31 17.62 -1.61 -29.29
C CYS A 31 18.58 -0.44 -29.55
N ARG A 32 19.45 -0.58 -30.55
CA ARG A 32 20.11 0.56 -31.20
C ARG A 32 19.46 0.80 -32.56
N LYS A 33 19.10 2.06 -32.83
CA LYS A 33 18.57 2.52 -34.13
C LYS A 33 19.61 2.27 -35.23
N PRO A 34 19.24 1.70 -36.39
CA PRO A 34 20.14 1.59 -37.52
C PRO A 34 20.18 2.93 -38.27
N GLY A 35 21.35 3.57 -38.26
CA GLY A 35 21.72 4.57 -39.25
C GLY A 35 22.76 3.98 -40.20
N GLY A 36 22.50 4.09 -41.50
CA GLY A 36 23.56 4.26 -42.52
C GLY A 36 24.40 3.05 -42.95
N LYS A 37 24.05 2.55 -44.14
CA LYS A 37 24.88 1.89 -45.18
C LYS A 37 26.40 1.74 -44.94
N GLY A 38 26.87 0.49 -45.06
CA GLY A 38 27.90 0.15 -46.05
C GLY A 38 29.26 -0.38 -45.58
N ALA A 39 29.62 -1.54 -46.15
CA ALA A 39 30.95 -2.13 -46.38
C ALA A 39 31.53 -3.11 -45.33
N ALA A 40 31.86 -4.28 -45.86
CA ALA A 40 32.36 -5.50 -45.22
C ALA A 40 33.84 -5.42 -44.83
N ARG A 41 34.23 -6.14 -43.77
CA ARG A 41 35.44 -6.98 -43.68
C ARG A 41 35.65 -7.60 -42.29
N GLY A 42 35.99 -8.89 -42.28
CA GLY A 42 36.98 -9.50 -41.39
C GLY A 42 36.55 -9.83 -39.95
N GLN A 43 36.18 -11.08 -39.70
CA GLN A 43 36.23 -11.67 -38.36
C GLN A 43 37.68 -11.77 -37.89
N LYS A 44 37.98 -11.20 -36.72
CA LYS A 44 39.21 -11.49 -35.97
C LYS A 44 38.85 -11.74 -34.51
N GLU A 45 39.09 -12.97 -34.09
CA GLU A 45 38.94 -13.51 -32.74
C GLU A 45 39.80 -12.72 -31.74
N VAL A 46 39.20 -12.23 -30.66
CA VAL A 46 39.93 -11.57 -29.56
C VAL A 46 40.00 -12.54 -28.38
N ARG A 47 41.17 -13.13 -28.23
CA ARG A 47 41.62 -13.99 -27.13
C ARG A 47 41.72 -13.17 -25.84
N THR A 48 41.00 -13.56 -24.80
CA THR A 48 41.05 -12.91 -23.48
C THR A 48 42.33 -13.32 -22.74
N HIS A 49 43.21 -12.36 -22.48
CA HIS A 49 44.39 -12.52 -21.61
C HIS A 49 43.99 -12.27 -20.14
N HIS A 50 44.24 -13.25 -19.27
CA HIS A 50 44.21 -13.07 -17.82
C HIS A 50 45.54 -12.45 -17.36
N VAL A 51 45.47 -11.37 -16.59
CA VAL A 51 46.62 -10.74 -15.91
C VAL A 51 46.55 -11.07 -14.41
N PRO A 52 47.62 -11.61 -13.79
CA PRO A 52 47.68 -11.83 -12.35
C PRO A 52 47.98 -10.51 -11.62
N LEU A 53 47.28 -10.24 -10.52
CA LEU A 53 47.60 -9.14 -9.61
C LEU A 53 48.69 -9.60 -8.63
N ALA A 54 49.81 -8.87 -8.65
CA ALA A 54 50.95 -9.04 -7.75
C ALA A 54 50.63 -8.55 -6.32
N ASN A 55 51.19 -9.25 -5.34
CA ASN A 55 51.17 -8.91 -3.92
C ASN A 55 52.10 -7.72 -3.62
N VAL A 56 51.63 -6.76 -2.81
CA VAL A 56 52.49 -5.73 -2.19
C VAL A 56 52.66 -6.06 -0.70
N PRO A 57 53.89 -6.25 -0.21
CA PRO A 57 54.17 -6.49 1.20
C PRO A 57 54.49 -5.20 1.97
N GLY A 58 54.08 -5.17 3.25
CA GLY A 58 54.71 -4.34 4.28
C GLY A 58 53.87 -3.19 4.84
N ALA A 59 53.44 -3.30 6.10
CA ALA A 59 53.49 -2.23 7.10
C ALA A 59 53.02 -2.72 8.49
N LEU A 60 53.99 -3.26 9.23
CA LEU A 60 54.33 -2.98 10.62
C LEU A 60 53.24 -3.08 11.72
N LYS A 61 53.38 -4.18 12.48
CA LYS A 61 52.96 -4.37 13.88
C LYS A 61 53.48 -3.25 14.79
N ARG A 62 52.64 -2.77 15.71
CA ARG A 62 53.09 -2.16 16.97
C ARG A 62 52.68 -3.04 18.16
N LYS A 63 53.71 -3.42 18.91
CA LYS A 63 53.76 -4.16 20.16
C LYS A 63 53.74 -3.14 21.31
N ARG A 64 52.84 -3.31 22.28
CA ARG A 64 52.84 -2.67 23.61
C ARG A 64 51.73 -3.36 24.40
N GLY A 65 51.89 -3.94 25.58
CA GLY A 65 52.98 -4.12 26.53
C GLY A 65 52.27 -4.72 27.74
N GLU A 66 52.74 -5.87 28.22
CA GLU A 66 52.25 -6.51 29.45
C GLU A 66 52.87 -5.79 30.65
N GLU A 67 52.05 -5.51 31.66
CA GLU A 67 52.50 -5.37 33.04
C GLU A 67 51.55 -6.16 33.94
N ASP A 68 52.14 -7.12 34.65
CA ASP A 68 51.62 -7.88 35.77
C ASP A 68 51.38 -6.99 36.99
N CYS A 69 50.33 -7.27 37.76
CA CYS A 69 50.45 -7.40 39.22
C CYS A 69 49.26 -8.15 39.83
N ASN A 70 49.63 -8.96 40.81
CA ASN A 70 48.96 -10.08 41.46
C ASN A 70 48.55 -9.68 42.89
N GLU A 71 47.43 -10.21 43.40
CA GLU A 71 47.19 -10.62 44.81
C GLU A 71 45.69 -11.01 44.99
N GLN A 72 45.33 -12.29 45.13
CA GLN A 72 45.24 -13.11 46.35
C GLN A 72 44.17 -12.64 47.37
N ARG A 73 43.05 -13.39 47.47
CA ARG A 73 42.61 -14.24 48.63
C ARG A 73 41.62 -13.45 49.53
N HIS A 74 40.54 -13.95 50.14
CA HIS A 74 39.95 -15.27 50.45
C HIS A 74 38.45 -15.03 50.86
N PRO A 75 37.67 -16.01 51.38
CA PRO A 75 36.23 -16.18 51.10
C PRO A 75 35.29 -15.92 52.31
N THR A 76 34.03 -16.39 52.19
CA THR A 76 33.01 -16.61 53.25
C THR A 76 32.22 -15.32 53.60
N THR A 77 30.89 -15.28 53.78
CA THR A 77 30.05 -16.10 54.64
C THR A 77 28.55 -15.81 54.37
N LEU A 78 27.72 -16.85 54.48
CA LEU A 78 26.26 -16.79 54.61
C LEU A 78 25.84 -16.06 55.89
N SER A 79 24.80 -15.22 55.84
CA SER A 79 24.00 -14.86 57.04
C SER A 79 22.61 -14.37 56.63
N ILE A 80 21.61 -15.17 56.97
CA ILE A 80 20.21 -14.76 57.19
C ILE A 80 20.15 -14.11 58.59
N PRO A 81 19.29 -13.11 58.81
CA PRO A 81 18.36 -13.28 59.92
C PRO A 81 16.91 -12.91 59.56
N SER A 82 16.05 -13.60 60.31
CA SER A 82 14.60 -13.55 60.36
C SER A 82 14.13 -12.64 61.52
N GLY A 83 12.86 -12.24 61.49
CA GLY A 83 12.12 -11.60 62.60
C GLY A 83 12.11 -10.07 62.52
N SER A 84 11.00 -9.36 62.26
CA SER A 84 9.62 -9.32 62.81
C SER A 84 9.42 -8.00 63.56
N ASP A 85 8.26 -7.40 63.28
CA ASP A 85 7.51 -6.41 64.07
C ASP A 85 8.01 -4.96 64.16
N ALA A 86 7.29 -4.07 63.46
CA ALA A 86 6.55 -3.00 64.13
C ALA A 86 5.61 -2.29 63.13
N ALA A 87 4.31 -2.52 63.31
CA ALA A 87 3.25 -1.71 62.76
C ALA A 87 3.31 -0.28 63.35
N LYS A 88 3.07 0.74 62.52
CA LYS A 88 2.22 1.93 62.82
C LYS A 88 2.15 2.89 61.63
N SER A 89 0.91 3.35 61.39
CA SER A 89 0.51 4.49 60.54
C SER A 89 0.57 4.31 59.02
N ALA A 90 -0.42 3.57 58.52
CA ALA A 90 -1.06 3.90 57.25
C ALA A 90 -2.24 4.85 57.50
N VAL A 91 -2.63 5.55 56.44
CA VAL A 91 -3.82 6.40 56.22
C VAL A 91 -3.48 7.90 56.17
N ALA A 92 -3.69 8.43 54.95
CA ALA A 92 -3.67 9.83 54.52
C ALA A 92 -2.42 10.31 53.76
N THR A 93 -2.08 9.67 52.63
CA THR A 93 -1.44 10.29 51.44
C THR A 93 -1.20 9.26 50.31
N LEU A 94 -2.26 8.67 49.77
CA LEU A 94 -2.13 7.63 48.73
C LEU A 94 -3.10 7.80 47.55
N ASP A 95 -3.38 9.04 47.14
CA ASP A 95 -4.24 9.26 45.96
C ASP A 95 -3.76 10.33 44.97
N GLN A 96 -2.50 10.77 45.05
CA GLN A 96 -2.01 11.78 44.10
C GLN A 96 -0.52 11.70 43.77
N THR A 97 0.01 10.48 43.66
CA THR A 97 1.43 10.25 43.31
C THR A 97 1.68 9.11 42.32
N LEU A 98 0.64 8.62 41.64
CA LEU A 98 0.75 7.52 40.65
C LEU A 98 0.56 7.93 39.17
N LEU A 99 0.54 9.23 38.84
CA LEU A 99 0.46 9.69 37.45
C LEU A 99 1.65 10.53 36.96
N ASN A 100 2.64 10.78 37.81
CA ASN A 100 3.87 11.50 37.48
C ASN A 100 5.13 10.68 37.78
N GLN A 101 5.08 9.36 37.56
CA GLN A 101 6.31 8.63 37.32
C GLN A 101 6.87 9.11 35.98
N GLN A 102 7.70 10.15 36.08
CA GLN A 102 8.72 10.50 35.11
C GLN A 102 9.23 9.21 34.48
N TRP A 103 9.00 9.05 33.19
CA TRP A 103 9.77 8.15 32.35
C TRP A 103 11.21 8.66 32.40
N GLN A 104 11.91 8.34 33.49
CA GLN A 104 13.32 8.59 33.60
C GLN A 104 13.92 7.93 32.38
N GLN A 105 14.54 8.77 31.56
CA GLN A 105 15.18 8.43 30.29
C GLN A 105 16.26 7.38 30.58
N ARG A 106 15.85 6.11 30.74
CA ARG A 106 16.74 4.98 30.89
C ARG A 106 17.59 5.01 29.64
N LYS A 107 18.87 5.36 29.82
CA LYS A 107 19.84 5.40 28.73
C LYS A 107 19.67 4.11 27.93
N PRO A 108 19.44 4.16 26.61
CA PRO A 108 19.15 2.97 25.82
C PRO A 108 20.18 1.89 26.12
N THR A 109 19.73 0.69 26.51
CA THR A 109 20.61 -0.42 26.81
C THR A 109 21.52 -0.66 25.61
N ARG A 110 22.81 -0.32 25.75
CA ARG A 110 23.80 -0.50 24.70
C ARG A 110 24.04 -2.00 24.53
N LEU A 111 23.38 -2.61 23.55
CA LEU A 111 23.64 -3.99 23.16
C LEU A 111 25.11 -4.09 22.73
N ARG A 112 25.88 -4.94 23.41
CA ARG A 112 27.28 -5.19 23.03
C ARG A 112 27.30 -5.86 21.65
N LYS A 113 27.94 -5.21 20.69
CA LYS A 113 28.13 -5.71 19.31
C LYS A 113 28.79 -7.09 19.37
N GLY A 114 28.16 -8.11 18.81
CA GLY A 114 28.72 -9.46 18.67
C GLY A 114 28.36 -10.49 19.74
N LYS A 115 27.66 -10.12 20.83
CA LYS A 115 27.03 -11.12 21.72
C LYS A 115 25.62 -11.42 21.24
N ILE A 116 25.38 -12.67 20.83
CA ILE A 116 24.02 -13.18 20.63
C ILE A 116 23.30 -13.10 21.98
N LEU A 117 22.08 -12.57 21.99
CA LEU A 117 21.24 -12.54 23.19
C LEU A 117 21.06 -13.99 23.68
N SER A 118 21.53 -14.27 24.90
CA SER A 118 21.49 -15.62 25.49
C SER A 118 20.06 -16.09 25.77
N LYS A 119 19.15 -15.15 26.01
CA LYS A 119 17.70 -15.38 26.04
C LYS A 119 17.10 -14.81 24.76
N GLY A 120 16.40 -15.64 24.00
CA GLY A 120 15.61 -15.17 22.87
C GLY A 120 14.60 -14.10 23.30
N VAL A 121 14.12 -13.30 22.34
CA VAL A 121 12.97 -12.42 22.57
C VAL A 121 11.73 -13.31 22.70
N ASP A 122 10.95 -13.09 23.75
CA ASP A 122 9.75 -13.86 24.03
C ASP A 122 8.68 -13.71 22.93
N LEU A 123 7.82 -14.71 22.77
CA LEU A 123 6.77 -14.72 21.75
C LEU A 123 5.77 -13.58 21.97
N ASP A 124 5.47 -13.23 23.22
CA ASP A 124 4.59 -12.10 23.56
C ASP A 124 5.20 -10.75 23.17
N CYS A 125 6.52 -10.62 23.27
CA CYS A 125 7.24 -9.44 22.79
C CYS A 125 7.14 -9.36 21.26
N TRP A 126 7.30 -10.47 20.54
CA TRP A 126 7.12 -10.50 19.08
C TRP A 126 5.67 -10.19 18.68
N PHE A 127 4.69 -10.73 19.40
CA PHE A 127 3.28 -10.41 19.17
C PHE A 127 3.05 -8.91 19.31
N THR A 128 3.49 -8.33 20.42
CA THR A 128 3.37 -6.90 20.69
C THR A 128 4.02 -6.06 19.60
N ILE A 129 5.28 -6.33 19.24
CA ILE A 129 6.01 -5.58 18.23
C ILE A 129 5.31 -5.65 16.87
N LEU A 130 4.91 -6.86 16.45
CA LEU A 130 4.30 -7.08 15.15
C LEU A 130 2.86 -6.55 15.08
N SER A 131 2.18 -6.38 16.21
CA SER A 131 0.85 -5.76 16.26
C SER A 131 0.85 -4.29 15.81
N PHE A 132 1.99 -3.62 15.86
CA PHE A 132 2.15 -2.24 15.40
C PHE A 132 2.60 -2.13 13.93
N SER A 133 2.84 -3.26 13.26
CA SER A 133 3.35 -3.27 11.88
C SER A 133 2.22 -3.09 10.85
N ASP A 134 2.54 -2.61 9.66
CA ASP A 134 1.61 -2.59 8.51
C ASP A 134 1.29 -4.05 8.10
N PRO A 135 0.01 -4.44 7.90
CA PRO A 135 -0.32 -5.76 7.38
C PRO A 135 0.42 -6.15 6.09
N ALA A 136 0.75 -5.18 5.22
CA ALA A 136 1.57 -5.44 4.03
C ALA A 136 2.99 -5.90 4.38
N GLN A 137 3.61 -5.29 5.40
CA GLN A 137 4.91 -5.69 5.91
C GLN A 137 4.86 -7.08 6.55
N LEU A 138 3.79 -7.39 7.29
CA LEU A 138 3.59 -8.73 7.86
C LEU A 138 3.53 -9.82 6.77
N LEU A 139 2.87 -9.55 5.63
CA LEU A 139 2.86 -10.49 4.50
C LEU A 139 4.25 -10.70 3.90
N GLU A 140 5.02 -9.62 3.76
CA GLU A 140 6.39 -9.70 3.26
C GLU A 140 7.27 -10.53 4.20
N MET A 141 7.18 -10.27 5.51
CA MET A 141 7.90 -11.04 6.54
C MET A 141 7.48 -12.50 6.54
N ARG A 142 6.17 -12.80 6.47
CA ARG A 142 5.63 -14.16 6.37
C ARG A 142 6.23 -14.91 5.17
N SER A 143 6.43 -14.22 4.06
CA SER A 143 6.88 -14.86 2.81
C SER A 143 8.40 -15.05 2.75
N LYS A 144 9.17 -14.19 3.43
CA LYS A 144 10.64 -14.17 3.33
C LYS A 144 11.36 -14.78 4.54
N ILE A 145 10.70 -14.85 5.70
CA ILE A 145 11.32 -15.24 6.97
C ILE A 145 10.58 -16.45 7.54
N ALA A 146 11.25 -17.61 7.58
CA ALA A 146 10.62 -18.87 8.00
C ALA A 146 10.13 -18.88 9.46
N SER A 147 10.79 -18.14 10.38
CA SER A 147 10.29 -17.96 11.75
C SER A 147 9.00 -17.13 11.79
N CYS A 148 8.95 -16.03 11.03
CA CYS A 148 7.74 -15.22 10.90
C CYS A 148 6.60 -16.00 10.23
N TYR A 149 6.88 -16.86 9.24
CA TYR A 149 5.85 -17.70 8.63
C TYR A 149 5.08 -18.51 9.68
N ARG A 150 5.81 -19.25 10.53
CA ARG A 150 5.23 -20.09 11.60
C ARG A 150 4.49 -19.23 12.61
N PHE A 151 5.16 -18.19 13.12
CA PHE A 151 4.58 -17.28 14.10
C PHE A 151 3.26 -16.63 13.62
N LEU A 152 3.23 -16.11 12.39
CA LEU A 152 2.06 -15.44 11.81
C LEU A 152 0.96 -16.41 11.37
N ARG A 153 1.27 -17.69 11.19
CA ARG A 153 0.27 -18.75 10.94
C ARG A 153 -0.42 -19.13 12.25
N ASP A 154 0.35 -19.26 13.32
CA ASP A 154 -0.14 -19.76 14.61
C ASP A 154 -0.82 -18.65 15.44
N ASN A 155 -0.64 -17.37 15.08
CA ASN A 155 -1.23 -16.21 15.75
C ASN A 155 -2.16 -15.40 14.83
N PRO A 156 -3.37 -15.88 14.50
CA PRO A 156 -4.26 -15.20 13.56
C PRO A 156 -4.76 -13.83 14.07
N MET A 157 -4.91 -13.66 15.38
CA MET A 157 -5.35 -12.40 15.99
C MET A 157 -4.39 -11.23 15.73
N LEU A 158 -3.11 -11.51 15.50
CA LEU A 158 -2.13 -10.48 15.20
C LEU A 158 -2.51 -9.67 13.95
N TRP A 159 -3.08 -10.31 12.94
CA TRP A 159 -3.54 -9.63 11.72
C TRP A 159 -4.63 -8.60 12.01
N LYS A 160 -5.57 -8.93 12.92
CA LYS A 160 -6.62 -8.03 13.38
C LYS A 160 -6.03 -6.84 14.14
N HIS A 161 -5.11 -7.09 15.07
CA HIS A 161 -4.46 -6.00 15.83
C HIS A 161 -3.66 -5.07 14.91
N SER A 162 -2.87 -5.63 14.00
CA SER A 162 -2.10 -4.90 13.00
C SER A 162 -2.99 -4.05 12.08
N ARG A 163 -4.10 -4.63 11.59
CA ARG A 163 -5.10 -3.91 10.78
C ARG A 163 -5.70 -2.74 11.56
N ASN A 164 -6.19 -2.99 12.77
CA ASN A 164 -6.85 -1.99 13.59
C ASN A 164 -5.91 -0.86 14.00
N TYR A 165 -4.66 -1.17 14.34
CA TYR A 165 -3.66 -0.17 14.68
C TYR A 165 -3.31 0.71 13.48
N TYR A 166 -3.05 0.10 12.32
CA TYR A 166 -2.52 0.84 11.17
C TYR A 166 -3.60 1.58 10.36
N TYR A 167 -4.79 1.00 10.21
CA TYR A 167 -5.88 1.59 9.41
C TYR A 167 -7.00 2.23 10.25
N GLY A 168 -7.02 1.97 11.55
CA GLY A 168 -8.06 2.46 12.45
C GLY A 168 -9.41 1.74 12.29
N PRO A 169 -10.44 2.17 13.04
CA PRO A 169 -11.75 1.52 13.09
C PRO A 169 -12.59 1.72 11.81
N ASN A 170 -12.16 2.63 10.92
CA ASN A 170 -12.90 2.95 9.69
C ASN A 170 -12.73 1.87 8.62
N MET A 171 -11.68 1.04 8.71
CA MET A 171 -11.48 -0.05 7.78
C MET A 171 -12.50 -1.17 8.05
N PRO A 172 -13.28 -1.60 7.05
CA PRO A 172 -14.24 -2.69 7.21
C PRO A 172 -13.58 -3.98 7.74
N ASP A 173 -14.28 -4.65 8.66
CA ASP A 173 -13.90 -5.99 9.10
C ASP A 173 -14.06 -7.00 7.97
N PRO A 174 -13.24 -8.07 7.94
CA PRO A 174 -13.38 -9.10 6.92
C PRO A 174 -14.76 -9.76 6.97
N PRO A 175 -15.36 -10.10 5.82
CA PRO A 175 -16.60 -10.86 5.79
C PRO A 175 -16.36 -12.27 6.35
N SER A 176 -17.42 -12.92 6.83
CA SER A 176 -17.37 -14.27 7.42
C SER A 176 -16.64 -15.33 6.58
N GLN A 177 -16.58 -15.16 5.26
CA GLN A 177 -15.92 -16.05 4.31
C GLN A 177 -14.39 -15.89 4.24
N LEU A 178 -13.82 -14.88 4.90
CA LEU A 178 -12.38 -14.58 4.86
C LEU A 178 -11.79 -14.54 6.29
N SER A 179 -10.73 -15.30 6.50
CA SER A 179 -9.85 -15.08 7.66
C SER A 179 -9.11 -13.74 7.53
N GLU A 180 -8.66 -13.19 8.67
CA GLU A 180 -7.87 -11.95 8.70
C GLU A 180 -6.60 -12.04 7.82
N PHE A 181 -5.94 -13.21 7.78
CA PHE A 181 -4.82 -13.43 6.88
C PHE A 181 -5.24 -13.41 5.40
N GLN A 182 -6.31 -14.11 5.03
CA GLN A 182 -6.79 -14.11 3.64
C GLN A 182 -7.23 -12.71 3.21
N TYR A 183 -7.82 -11.94 4.12
CA TYR A 183 -8.20 -10.56 3.88
C TYR A 183 -6.99 -9.64 3.69
N ALA A 184 -5.99 -9.71 4.58
CA ALA A 184 -4.73 -8.99 4.44
C ALA A 184 -4.04 -9.38 3.12
N HIS A 185 -3.95 -10.67 2.81
CA HIS A 185 -3.41 -11.16 1.55
C HIS A 185 -4.21 -10.64 0.37
N LEU A 186 -5.55 -10.71 0.37
CA LEU A 186 -6.41 -10.20 -0.69
C LEU A 186 -6.24 -8.70 -0.91
N ARG A 187 -5.96 -7.91 0.13
CA ARG A 187 -5.73 -6.47 0.00
C ARG A 187 -4.30 -6.11 -0.44
N HIS A 188 -3.31 -6.67 0.22
CA HIS A 188 -1.90 -6.23 0.12
C HIS A 188 -1.02 -7.15 -0.72
N GLY A 189 -1.47 -8.36 -1.00
CA GLY A 189 -0.74 -9.32 -1.82
C GLY A 189 -0.51 -8.83 -3.25
N HIS A 190 0.33 -9.58 -3.96
CA HIS A 190 0.68 -9.30 -5.35
C HIS A 190 0.41 -10.53 -6.21
N GLY A 191 0.07 -10.26 -7.46
CA GLY A 191 -0.16 -11.30 -8.45
C GLY A 191 -1.62 -11.69 -8.57
N CYS A 192 -1.98 -12.16 -9.77
CA CYS A 192 -3.30 -12.67 -10.08
C CYS A 192 -3.55 -13.98 -9.32
N MET A 193 -4.68 -14.11 -8.62
CA MET A 193 -5.06 -15.33 -7.90
C MET A 193 -5.49 -16.49 -8.82
N SER A 194 -5.44 -16.30 -10.14
CA SER A 194 -5.73 -17.35 -11.11
C SER A 194 -4.51 -17.76 -11.90
N CYS A 195 -3.91 -16.82 -12.64
CA CYS A 195 -2.78 -17.11 -13.54
C CYS A 195 -1.43 -16.69 -12.95
N HIS A 196 -1.40 -16.17 -11.72
CA HIS A 196 -0.20 -15.67 -11.06
C HIS A 196 0.55 -14.55 -11.80
N ALA A 197 -0.10 -13.89 -12.78
CA ALA A 197 0.48 -12.76 -13.49
C ALA A 197 1.02 -11.71 -12.50
N PRO A 198 2.32 -11.35 -12.58
CA PRO A 198 2.98 -10.51 -11.61
C PRO A 198 2.39 -9.10 -11.62
N ASN A 199 2.66 -8.31 -10.58
CA ASN A 199 2.25 -6.90 -10.46
C ASN A 199 0.73 -6.63 -10.54
N THR A 200 -0.11 -7.66 -10.60
CA THR A 200 -1.55 -7.49 -10.39
C THR A 200 -1.75 -7.01 -8.95
N ARG A 201 -2.45 -5.89 -8.77
CA ARG A 201 -2.78 -5.30 -7.45
C ARG A 201 -4.27 -4.98 -7.28
N LYS A 202 -5.04 -4.84 -8.36
CA LYS A 202 -6.46 -4.51 -8.31
C LYS A 202 -7.25 -5.67 -7.69
N THR A 203 -7.94 -5.36 -6.59
CA THR A 203 -8.87 -6.29 -5.93
C THR A 203 -10.29 -5.97 -6.38
N TYR A 204 -11.03 -6.99 -6.76
CA TYR A 204 -12.44 -6.92 -7.10
C TYR A 204 -13.22 -7.41 -5.89
N TRP A 205 -13.63 -6.47 -5.02
CA TRP A 205 -14.25 -6.79 -3.73
C TRP A 205 -15.59 -7.52 -3.89
N ALA A 206 -16.35 -7.23 -4.96
CA ALA A 206 -17.52 -8.01 -5.35
C ALA A 206 -17.24 -9.53 -5.41
N PHE A 207 -16.05 -9.89 -5.91
CA PHE A 207 -15.64 -11.27 -6.14
C PHE A 207 -14.70 -11.82 -5.07
N LEU A 208 -14.23 -10.98 -4.14
CA LEU A 208 -13.18 -11.31 -3.18
C LEU A 208 -11.94 -11.93 -3.87
N ARG A 209 -11.54 -11.34 -5.02
CA ARG A 209 -10.43 -11.83 -5.84
C ARG A 209 -9.55 -10.69 -6.33
N ARG A 210 -8.25 -10.96 -6.45
CA ARG A 210 -7.31 -10.12 -7.19
C ARG A 210 -6.97 -10.79 -8.51
N TRP A 211 -7.38 -10.19 -9.62
CA TRP A 211 -7.20 -10.75 -10.96
C TRP A 211 -6.63 -9.74 -11.93
N CYS A 212 -5.90 -10.22 -12.94
CA CYS A 212 -5.58 -9.39 -14.11
C CYS A 212 -6.86 -9.19 -14.94
N LYS A 213 -6.84 -8.20 -15.85
CA LYS A 213 -8.00 -7.89 -16.71
C LYS A 213 -8.46 -9.10 -17.51
N THR A 214 -7.52 -9.86 -18.08
CA THR A 214 -7.81 -11.10 -18.84
C THR A 214 -8.53 -12.14 -17.99
N CYS A 215 -8.03 -12.45 -16.79
CA CYS A 215 -8.67 -13.44 -15.93
C CYS A 215 -10.05 -12.98 -15.46
N LEU A 216 -10.21 -11.69 -15.12
CA LEU A 216 -11.52 -11.15 -14.77
C LEU A 216 -12.51 -11.39 -15.91
N GLN A 217 -12.19 -10.92 -17.12
CA GLN A 217 -13.06 -11.03 -18.30
C GLN A 217 -13.37 -12.49 -18.66
N SER A 218 -12.39 -13.39 -18.57
CA SER A 218 -12.58 -14.82 -18.90
C SER A 218 -13.42 -15.60 -17.86
N LYS A 219 -13.52 -15.09 -16.63
CA LYS A 219 -14.18 -15.80 -15.51
C LYS A 219 -15.52 -15.18 -15.12
N THR A 220 -15.88 -14.06 -15.73
CA THR A 220 -17.15 -13.39 -15.52
C THR A 220 -18.08 -13.61 -16.69
N LEU A 221 -19.35 -13.84 -16.40
CA LEU A 221 -20.43 -13.86 -17.37
C LEU A 221 -21.25 -12.57 -17.27
N LYS A 222 -21.79 -12.11 -18.40
CA LYS A 222 -22.82 -11.06 -18.38
C LYS A 222 -24.12 -11.66 -17.88
N GLU A 223 -24.97 -10.81 -17.33
CA GLU A 223 -26.26 -11.22 -16.79
C GLU A 223 -27.11 -12.04 -17.76
N GLN A 224 -27.22 -11.61 -19.01
CA GLN A 224 -27.95 -12.36 -20.05
C GLN A 224 -27.43 -13.80 -20.22
N ASP A 225 -26.11 -14.01 -20.18
CA ASP A 225 -25.49 -15.32 -20.39
C ASP A 225 -25.67 -16.19 -19.13
N ALA A 226 -25.63 -15.57 -17.95
CA ALA A 226 -25.93 -16.25 -16.70
C ALA A 226 -27.41 -16.69 -16.62
N MET A 227 -28.35 -15.88 -17.12
CA MET A 227 -29.76 -16.26 -17.18
C MET A 227 -30.00 -17.47 -18.08
N VAL A 228 -29.26 -17.60 -19.18
CA VAL A 228 -29.32 -18.80 -20.04
C VAL A 228 -28.90 -20.05 -19.26
N LEU A 229 -27.83 -19.98 -18.46
CA LEU A 229 -27.40 -21.11 -17.63
C LEU A 229 -28.38 -21.44 -16.50
N LEU A 230 -29.05 -20.43 -15.94
CA LEU A 230 -30.10 -20.61 -14.92
C LEU A 230 -31.44 -21.08 -15.50
N ARG A 231 -31.56 -21.21 -16.81
CA ARG A 231 -32.67 -21.93 -17.45
C ARG A 231 -32.13 -23.33 -17.77
N ASN A 232 -32.29 -24.26 -16.82
CA ASN A 232 -31.72 -25.60 -16.94
C ASN A 232 -32.23 -26.31 -18.21
N ALA A 233 -31.43 -27.25 -18.73
CA ALA A 233 -31.81 -28.11 -19.87
C ALA A 233 -33.08 -28.95 -19.62
N ASN A 234 -33.47 -29.12 -18.34
CA ASN A 234 -34.67 -29.87 -17.92
C ASN A 234 -35.96 -29.01 -17.95
N GLY A 235 -35.88 -27.75 -18.40
CA GLY A 235 -37.04 -26.87 -18.56
C GLY A 235 -37.48 -26.10 -17.31
N GLU A 236 -36.82 -26.30 -16.16
CA GLU A 236 -37.09 -25.53 -14.94
C GLU A 236 -36.38 -24.17 -14.98
N ASP A 237 -37.16 -23.09 -14.93
CA ASP A 237 -36.64 -21.73 -14.85
C ASP A 237 -36.26 -21.38 -13.41
N ILE A 238 -34.95 -21.39 -13.12
CA ILE A 238 -34.38 -21.03 -11.82
C ILE A 238 -33.68 -19.67 -11.87
N THR A 239 -34.03 -18.81 -12.83
CA THR A 239 -33.44 -17.47 -12.98
C THR A 239 -33.60 -16.61 -11.74
N TYR A 240 -34.64 -16.81 -10.92
CA TYR A 240 -34.82 -16.08 -9.67
C TYR A 240 -33.65 -16.23 -8.68
N LEU A 241 -32.85 -17.29 -8.81
CA LEU A 241 -31.67 -17.55 -7.99
C LEU A 241 -30.52 -16.55 -8.24
N HIS A 242 -30.56 -15.74 -9.30
CA HIS A 242 -29.51 -14.75 -9.56
C HIS A 242 -29.31 -13.75 -8.41
N LYS A 243 -30.35 -13.51 -7.59
CA LYS A 243 -30.27 -12.68 -6.39
C LYS A 243 -29.34 -13.25 -5.32
N ALA A 244 -29.10 -14.56 -5.36
CA ALA A 244 -28.16 -15.27 -4.51
C ALA A 244 -26.73 -15.33 -5.11
N LEU A 245 -26.42 -14.49 -6.11
CA LEU A 245 -25.07 -14.38 -6.69
C LEU A 245 -24.42 -13.03 -6.38
N PRO A 246 -23.14 -13.01 -5.96
CA PRO A 246 -22.34 -11.79 -5.95
C PRO A 246 -22.21 -11.22 -7.36
N SER A 247 -22.45 -9.92 -7.50
CA SER A 247 -22.41 -9.24 -8.80
C SER A 247 -21.39 -8.09 -8.83
N GLY A 248 -20.82 -7.89 -10.00
CA GLY A 248 -19.99 -6.74 -10.34
C GLY A 248 -20.61 -5.92 -11.48
N ILE A 249 -20.04 -4.77 -11.77
CA ILE A 249 -20.49 -3.89 -12.84
C ILE A 249 -19.35 -3.64 -13.82
N PHE A 250 -19.62 -3.84 -15.10
CA PHE A 250 -18.77 -3.40 -16.21
C PHE A 250 -19.38 -2.18 -16.92
N ASP A 251 -18.53 -1.27 -17.40
CA ASP A 251 -18.92 -0.23 -18.36
C ASP A 251 -19.08 -0.80 -19.78
N SER A 252 -19.49 0.05 -20.73
CA SER A 252 -19.62 -0.31 -22.15
C SER A 252 -18.30 -0.72 -22.82
N TRP A 253 -17.15 -0.35 -22.24
CA TRP A 253 -15.80 -0.71 -22.71
C TRP A 253 -15.23 -1.96 -22.01
N GLY A 254 -16.03 -2.63 -21.17
CA GLY A 254 -15.63 -3.85 -20.46
C GLY A 254 -14.63 -3.60 -19.33
N ASN A 255 -14.61 -2.41 -18.75
CA ASN A 255 -13.87 -2.11 -17.52
C ASN A 255 -14.77 -2.28 -16.29
N PHE A 256 -14.22 -2.91 -15.26
CA PHE A 256 -14.90 -3.02 -13.97
C PHE A 256 -14.96 -1.68 -13.25
N VAL A 257 -16.18 -1.24 -12.94
CA VAL A 257 -16.46 0.05 -12.29
C VAL A 257 -16.89 -0.08 -10.83
N GLY A 258 -17.33 -1.25 -10.36
CA GLY A 258 -17.65 -1.45 -8.95
C GLY A 258 -18.55 -2.66 -8.67
N VAL A 259 -19.05 -2.71 -7.43
CA VAL A 259 -19.99 -3.73 -6.94
C VAL A 259 -21.38 -3.55 -7.53
N GLY A 260 -21.99 -4.65 -7.99
CA GLY A 260 -23.31 -4.69 -8.62
C GLY A 260 -24.51 -4.79 -7.66
N PRO A 261 -25.73 -4.95 -8.23
CA PRO A 261 -26.03 -4.95 -9.67
C PRO A 261 -25.99 -3.54 -10.29
N ALA A 262 -26.00 -3.46 -11.63
CA ALA A 262 -26.09 -2.19 -12.34
C ALA A 262 -27.50 -1.57 -12.22
N SER A 263 -27.57 -0.25 -12.05
CA SER A 263 -28.85 0.50 -12.01
C SER A 263 -29.20 1.17 -13.34
N THR A 264 -28.22 1.35 -14.24
CA THR A 264 -28.38 2.06 -15.52
C THR A 264 -28.09 1.15 -16.70
N HIS A 265 -28.78 1.36 -17.82
CA HIS A 265 -28.65 0.51 -19.02
C HIS A 265 -27.25 0.56 -19.67
N SER A 266 -26.51 1.66 -19.48
CA SER A 266 -25.12 1.82 -19.94
C SER A 266 -24.13 0.91 -19.22
N LEU A 267 -24.52 0.41 -18.04
CA LEU A 267 -23.72 -0.47 -17.20
C LEU A 267 -24.24 -1.90 -17.30
N LYS A 268 -23.33 -2.87 -17.22
CA LYS A 268 -23.66 -4.29 -17.36
C LYS A 268 -23.35 -5.04 -16.07
N THR A 269 -24.34 -5.72 -15.52
CA THR A 269 -24.17 -6.66 -14.40
C THR A 269 -23.41 -7.89 -14.87
N VAL A 270 -22.42 -8.29 -14.09
CA VAL A 270 -21.62 -9.50 -14.33
C VAL A 270 -21.55 -10.39 -13.09
N TYR A 271 -21.50 -11.70 -13.30
CA TYR A 271 -21.42 -12.73 -12.27
C TYR A 271 -20.17 -13.60 -12.48
N LEU A 272 -19.67 -14.27 -11.45
CA LEU A 272 -18.62 -15.29 -11.66
C LEU A 272 -19.24 -16.54 -12.25
N LEU A 273 -18.65 -17.06 -13.34
CA LEU A 273 -19.05 -18.33 -13.95
C LEU A 273 -19.06 -19.47 -12.91
N SER A 274 -18.02 -19.55 -12.08
CA SER A 274 -17.90 -20.57 -11.05
C SER A 274 -19.00 -20.47 -9.99
N ASP A 275 -19.45 -19.26 -9.66
CA ASP A 275 -20.47 -19.06 -8.63
C ASP A 275 -21.86 -19.41 -9.19
N VAL A 276 -22.13 -19.08 -10.47
CA VAL A 276 -23.35 -19.51 -11.18
C VAL A 276 -23.43 -21.04 -11.21
N GLN A 277 -22.37 -21.71 -11.67
CA GLN A 277 -22.32 -23.17 -11.73
C GLN A 277 -22.48 -23.83 -10.35
N LYS A 278 -21.80 -23.27 -9.35
CA LYS A 278 -21.91 -23.74 -7.97
C LYS A 278 -23.33 -23.59 -7.44
N LEU A 279 -23.99 -22.47 -7.68
CA LEU A 279 -25.36 -22.24 -7.23
C LEU A 279 -26.36 -23.20 -7.87
N ILE A 280 -26.21 -23.48 -9.17
CA ILE A 280 -27.02 -24.49 -9.88
C ILE A 280 -26.82 -25.87 -9.28
N ALA A 281 -25.57 -26.27 -9.02
CA ALA A 281 -25.25 -27.56 -8.41
C ALA A 281 -25.84 -27.69 -6.99
N GLU A 282 -25.69 -26.65 -6.16
CA GLU A 282 -26.27 -26.63 -4.80
C GLU A 282 -27.80 -26.65 -4.84
N TYR A 283 -28.44 -25.90 -5.74
CA TYR A 283 -29.89 -25.95 -5.94
C TYR A 283 -30.36 -27.36 -6.31
N THR A 284 -29.67 -27.99 -7.26
CA THR A 284 -30.02 -29.33 -7.73
C THR A 284 -29.91 -30.35 -6.61
N GLN A 285 -28.87 -30.26 -5.79
CA GLN A 285 -28.68 -31.12 -4.61
C GLN A 285 -29.77 -30.88 -3.55
N GLU A 286 -30.10 -29.62 -3.26
CA GLU A 286 -31.13 -29.27 -2.29
C GLU A 286 -32.51 -29.74 -2.75
N ARG A 287 -32.81 -29.59 -4.06
CA ARG A 287 -34.04 -30.06 -4.68
C ARG A 287 -34.16 -31.59 -4.65
N GLN A 288 -33.06 -32.32 -4.83
CA GLN A 288 -33.03 -33.77 -4.72
C GLN A 288 -33.21 -34.27 -3.29
N ARG A 289 -32.63 -33.55 -2.31
CA ARG A 289 -32.77 -33.86 -0.89
C ARG A 289 -34.19 -33.63 -0.41
N ASN A 290 -34.82 -32.56 -0.91
CA ASN A 290 -36.13 -32.07 -0.48
C ASN A 290 -37.09 -31.90 -1.67
N PRO A 291 -37.58 -32.99 -2.29
CA PRO A 291 -38.39 -32.93 -3.51
C PRO A 291 -39.76 -32.27 -3.31
N GLU A 292 -40.34 -32.36 -2.12
CA GLU A 292 -41.68 -31.84 -1.83
C GLU A 292 -41.66 -30.61 -0.90
N GLU A 293 -40.54 -30.36 -0.23
CA GLU A 293 -40.45 -29.30 0.78
C GLU A 293 -39.98 -27.95 0.20
N LEU A 294 -40.88 -27.30 -0.54
CA LEU A 294 -40.63 -25.96 -1.11
C LEU A 294 -40.31 -24.90 -0.03
N ALA A 295 -40.72 -25.12 1.22
CA ALA A 295 -40.40 -24.23 2.34
C ALA A 295 -38.90 -24.26 2.68
N GLU A 296 -38.29 -25.44 2.74
CA GLU A 296 -36.86 -25.58 3.01
C GLU A 296 -36.01 -24.97 1.90
N LEU A 297 -36.40 -25.19 0.64
CA LEU A 297 -35.73 -24.60 -0.51
C LEU A 297 -35.78 -23.07 -0.50
N ARG A 298 -36.92 -22.49 -0.08
CA ARG A 298 -37.07 -21.04 0.11
C ARG A 298 -36.20 -20.52 1.25
N ALA A 299 -36.12 -21.24 2.37
CA ALA A 299 -35.28 -20.88 3.50
C ALA A 299 -33.78 -20.94 3.14
N TRP A 300 -33.36 -21.98 2.41
CA TRP A 300 -32.01 -22.09 1.85
C TRP A 300 -31.68 -20.91 0.93
N HIS A 301 -32.58 -20.57 0.01
CA HIS A 301 -32.40 -19.46 -0.91
C HIS A 301 -32.32 -18.11 -0.18
N ALA A 302 -33.19 -17.86 0.80
CA ALA A 302 -33.17 -16.66 1.63
C ALA A 302 -31.82 -16.50 2.34
N LYS A 303 -31.32 -17.58 2.95
CA LYS A 303 -29.99 -17.59 3.60
C LYS A 303 -28.86 -17.26 2.61
N LYS A 304 -28.95 -17.72 1.36
CA LYS A 304 -27.96 -17.37 0.33
C LYS A 304 -28.03 -15.90 -0.06
N ILE A 305 -29.23 -15.32 -0.18
CA ILE A 305 -29.42 -13.89 -0.43
C ILE A 305 -28.78 -13.07 0.69
N ASP A 306 -29.05 -13.42 1.96
CA ASP A 306 -28.51 -12.69 3.12
C ASP A 306 -26.97 -12.66 3.10
N LEU A 307 -26.34 -13.81 2.81
CA LEU A 307 -24.88 -13.90 2.68
C LEU A 307 -24.33 -13.04 1.54
N VAL A 308 -25.05 -12.93 0.43
CA VAL A 308 -24.65 -12.10 -0.71
C VAL A 308 -24.83 -10.61 -0.40
N GLU A 309 -25.90 -10.23 0.27
CA GLU A 309 -26.11 -8.84 0.68
C GLU A 309 -25.09 -8.40 1.74
N GLU A 310 -24.72 -9.25 2.71
CA GLU A 310 -23.60 -8.99 3.64
C GLU A 310 -22.31 -8.72 2.86
N ARG A 311 -21.97 -9.61 1.91
CA ARG A 311 -20.77 -9.48 1.09
C ARG A 311 -20.78 -8.23 0.21
N LYS A 312 -21.94 -7.88 -0.34
CA LYS A 312 -22.14 -6.66 -1.15
C LYS A 312 -21.99 -5.40 -0.31
N ALA A 313 -22.57 -5.38 0.89
CA ALA A 313 -22.42 -4.27 1.83
C ALA A 313 -20.95 -4.09 2.23
N PHE A 314 -20.25 -5.18 2.57
CA PHE A 314 -18.81 -5.18 2.83
C PHE A 314 -18.03 -4.62 1.63
N ALA A 315 -18.29 -5.13 0.43
CA ALA A 315 -17.55 -4.75 -0.77
C ALA A 315 -17.74 -3.26 -1.11
N LYS A 316 -18.97 -2.73 -0.99
CA LYS A 316 -19.24 -1.29 -1.14
C LYS A 316 -18.51 -0.44 -0.11
N LYS A 317 -18.56 -0.86 1.16
CA LYS A 317 -17.86 -0.17 2.25
C LYS A 317 -16.35 -0.15 2.03
N MET A 318 -15.79 -1.25 1.51
CA MET A 318 -14.38 -1.37 1.15
C MET A 318 -13.98 -0.46 -0.01
N GLU A 319 -14.74 -0.46 -1.10
CA GLU A 319 -14.47 0.41 -2.25
C GLU A 319 -14.52 1.89 -1.85
N LEU A 320 -15.54 2.27 -1.06
CA LEU A 320 -15.67 3.63 -0.52
C LEU A 320 -14.48 4.00 0.36
N TRP A 321 -14.10 3.13 1.30
CA TRP A 321 -12.97 3.40 2.18
C TRP A 321 -11.64 3.54 1.41
N GLU A 322 -11.41 2.70 0.38
CA GLU A 322 -10.23 2.79 -0.48
C GLU A 322 -10.21 4.08 -1.30
N GLU A 323 -11.36 4.51 -1.81
CA GLU A 323 -11.53 5.76 -2.54
C GLU A 323 -11.31 6.98 -1.63
N THR A 324 -11.97 7.04 -0.47
CA THR A 324 -11.78 8.10 0.52
C THR A 324 -10.31 8.19 0.93
N THR A 325 -9.68 7.06 1.26
CA THR A 325 -8.26 7.04 1.64
C THR A 325 -7.36 7.57 0.53
N ARG A 326 -7.65 7.25 -0.73
CA ARG A 326 -6.91 7.75 -1.88
C ARG A 326 -7.10 9.26 -2.07
N ASN A 327 -8.35 9.73 -1.94
CA ASN A 327 -8.70 11.13 -2.09
C ASN A 327 -8.08 11.98 -0.98
N THR A 328 -8.16 11.55 0.28
CA THR A 328 -7.50 12.22 1.42
C THR A 328 -5.99 12.36 1.20
N LYS A 329 -5.31 11.32 0.71
CA LYS A 329 -3.88 11.40 0.37
C LYS A 329 -3.62 12.40 -0.76
N SER A 330 -4.48 12.44 -1.77
CA SER A 330 -4.38 13.40 -2.87
C SER A 330 -4.54 14.84 -2.37
N PHE A 331 -5.55 15.10 -1.53
CA PHE A 331 -5.76 16.41 -0.92
C PHE A 331 -4.61 16.83 -0.02
N ASP A 332 -4.11 15.94 0.84
CA ASP A 332 -2.93 16.19 1.68
C ASP A 332 -1.69 16.50 0.84
N TYR A 333 -1.48 15.77 -0.26
CA TYR A 333 -0.37 16.05 -1.18
C TYR A 333 -0.51 17.43 -1.83
N GLN A 334 -1.71 17.81 -2.24
CA GLN A 334 -1.96 19.11 -2.84
C GLN A 334 -1.80 20.25 -1.83
N ALA A 335 -2.29 20.06 -0.60
CA ALA A 335 -2.11 21.01 0.51
C ALA A 335 -0.62 21.20 0.86
N LYS A 336 0.16 20.12 0.89
CA LYS A 336 1.61 20.20 1.11
C LYS A 336 2.34 20.95 0.00
N LYS A 337 1.95 20.72 -1.26
CA LYS A 337 2.51 21.45 -2.40
C LYS A 337 2.16 22.94 -2.36
N SER A 338 0.92 23.30 -2.05
CA SER A 338 0.49 24.70 -1.95
C SER A 338 1.18 25.42 -0.78
N ALA A 339 1.25 24.80 0.40
CA ALA A 339 1.98 25.33 1.55
C ALA A 339 3.46 25.56 1.23
N ARG A 340 4.07 24.64 0.48
CA ARG A 340 5.47 24.75 0.06
C ARG A 340 5.70 25.87 -0.96
N LYS A 341 4.78 26.07 -1.91
CA LYS A 341 4.78 27.22 -2.84
C LYS A 341 4.72 28.54 -2.06
N ALA A 342 3.71 28.70 -1.20
CA ALA A 342 3.53 29.91 -0.40
C ALA A 342 4.75 30.22 0.50
N TYR A 343 5.31 29.19 1.15
CA TYR A 343 6.48 29.36 2.01
C TYR A 343 7.72 29.82 1.23
N TYR A 344 8.00 29.23 0.07
CA TYR A 344 9.15 29.63 -0.74
C TYR A 344 8.97 30.98 -1.41
N GLU A 345 7.76 31.30 -1.86
CA GLU A 345 7.43 32.62 -2.39
C GLU A 345 7.69 33.71 -1.35
N HIS A 346 7.12 33.55 -0.14
CA HIS A 346 7.33 34.47 0.97
C HIS A 346 8.82 34.61 1.33
N LYS A 347 9.58 33.50 1.37
CA LYS A 347 11.02 33.54 1.67
C LYS A 347 11.86 34.19 0.57
N ALA A 348 11.48 34.01 -0.70
CA ALA A 348 12.16 34.61 -1.84
C ALA A 348 11.93 36.11 -1.95
N MET A 349 10.74 36.59 -1.56
CA MET A 349 10.45 38.02 -1.44
C MET A 349 11.29 38.73 -0.37
N GLN A 350 11.81 37.99 0.62
CA GLN A 350 12.69 38.52 1.67
C GLN A 350 14.16 38.58 1.26
N LEU A 351 14.52 38.14 0.05
CA LEU A 351 15.90 38.20 -0.44
C LEU A 351 16.25 39.61 -0.92
N SER A 352 17.56 39.87 -1.07
CA SER A 352 18.08 41.10 -1.67
C SER A 352 19.04 40.71 -2.81
N PRO A 353 18.66 40.92 -4.09
CA PRO A 353 17.37 41.45 -4.55
C PRO A 353 16.20 40.47 -4.31
N PRO A 354 14.95 40.97 -4.15
CA PRO A 354 13.77 40.12 -4.05
C PRO A 354 13.54 39.35 -5.35
N ILE A 355 13.20 38.06 -5.25
CA ILE A 355 12.83 37.25 -6.42
C ILE A 355 11.31 37.18 -6.50
N THR A 356 10.74 37.69 -7.58
CA THR A 356 9.28 37.72 -7.80
C THR A 356 8.71 36.33 -8.10
N LEU A 357 7.40 36.14 -7.93
CA LEU A 357 6.74 34.88 -8.27
C LEU A 357 6.98 34.47 -9.73
N ARG A 358 6.95 35.43 -10.66
CA ARG A 358 7.20 35.19 -12.09
C ARG A 358 8.62 34.67 -12.35
N GLU A 359 9.61 35.19 -11.62
CA GLU A 359 11.00 34.72 -11.69
C GLU A 359 11.17 33.33 -11.07
N LEU A 360 10.52 33.09 -9.93
CA LEU A 360 10.51 31.76 -9.31
C LEU A 360 9.93 30.71 -10.26
N GLU A 361 8.81 31.00 -10.92
CA GLU A 361 8.18 30.06 -11.84
C GLU A 361 9.05 29.75 -13.07
N ALA A 362 9.93 30.67 -13.47
CA ALA A 362 10.95 30.44 -14.50
C ALA A 362 12.12 29.57 -14.00
N CYS A 363 12.42 29.56 -12.70
CA CYS A 363 13.52 28.80 -12.10
C CYS A 363 13.23 27.28 -12.09
N PRO A 364 14.01 26.43 -12.79
CA PRO A 364 13.82 24.97 -12.78
C PRO A 364 13.99 24.34 -11.40
N SER A 365 14.83 24.92 -10.54
CA SER A 365 15.02 24.42 -9.17
C SER A 365 13.78 24.66 -8.30
N TYR A 366 13.10 25.80 -8.47
CA TYR A 366 11.83 26.09 -7.80
C TYR A 366 10.73 25.10 -8.20
N ARG A 367 10.50 24.91 -9.51
CA ARG A 367 9.46 23.99 -10.03
C ARG A 367 9.63 22.57 -9.48
N ARG A 368 10.86 22.06 -9.46
CA ARG A 368 11.17 20.74 -8.86
C ARG A 368 10.93 20.73 -7.35
N ALA A 369 11.29 21.82 -6.66
CA ALA A 369 11.14 21.90 -5.21
C ALA A 369 9.67 21.93 -4.76
N VAL A 370 8.79 22.66 -5.45
CA VAL A 370 7.34 22.73 -5.11
C VAL A 370 6.56 21.49 -5.56
N ALA A 371 7.08 20.72 -6.52
CA ALA A 371 6.46 19.45 -6.93
C ALA A 371 6.54 18.34 -5.86
N ILE A 372 7.40 18.49 -4.86
CA ILE A 372 7.59 17.51 -3.78
C ILE A 372 6.49 17.69 -2.71
N PRO A 373 5.62 16.69 -2.47
CA PRO A 373 4.54 16.76 -1.47
C PRO A 373 5.10 16.54 -0.07
N LYS A 374 5.87 17.50 0.43
CA LYS A 374 6.43 17.51 1.79
C LYS A 374 6.24 18.88 2.41
N ASP A 375 6.04 18.90 3.72
CA ASP A 375 5.93 20.14 4.46
C ASP A 375 7.16 21.03 4.22
N PRO A 376 6.95 22.34 4.02
CA PRO A 376 8.05 23.28 3.92
C PRO A 376 8.86 23.27 5.22
N ASN A 377 10.19 23.35 5.10
CA ASN A 377 11.05 23.50 6.26
C ASN A 377 12.24 24.40 5.91
N ASN A 378 12.88 24.93 6.96
CA ASN A 378 14.00 25.86 6.78
C ASN A 378 15.20 25.20 6.09
N THR A 379 15.46 23.92 6.37
CA THR A 379 16.57 23.18 5.76
C THR A 379 16.41 23.07 4.24
N SER A 380 15.21 22.77 3.75
CA SER A 380 14.94 22.68 2.31
C SER A 380 14.99 24.04 1.63
N TRP A 381 14.65 25.12 2.35
CA TRP A 381 14.86 26.48 1.86
C TRP A 381 16.35 26.81 1.74
N LEU A 382 17.16 26.54 2.76
CA LEU A 382 18.61 26.82 2.73
C LEU A 382 19.32 26.09 1.58
N GLN A 383 18.85 24.89 1.21
CA GLN A 383 19.37 24.16 0.04
C GLN A 383 18.90 24.71 -1.30
N LEU A 384 17.71 25.33 -1.33
CA LEU A 384 17.09 25.87 -2.53
C LEU A 384 17.58 27.29 -2.83
N LYS A 385 17.68 28.13 -1.80
CA LYS A 385 18.08 29.54 -1.87
C LYS A 385 19.28 29.81 -2.81
N PRO A 386 20.47 29.20 -2.64
CA PRO A 386 21.61 29.52 -3.48
C PRO A 386 21.40 29.16 -4.96
N LYS A 387 20.51 28.19 -5.25
CA LYS A 387 20.15 27.84 -6.63
C LYS A 387 19.22 28.89 -7.23
N LEU A 388 18.27 29.39 -6.44
CA LEU A 388 17.35 30.45 -6.89
C LEU A 388 18.08 31.76 -7.13
N GLU A 389 18.98 32.16 -6.24
CA GLU A 389 19.78 33.39 -6.42
C GLU A 389 20.61 33.32 -7.71
N LYS A 390 21.24 32.17 -7.99
CA LYS A 390 21.97 31.95 -9.24
C LYS A 390 21.04 31.97 -10.47
N GLU A 391 19.98 31.17 -10.47
CA GLU A 391 19.04 31.06 -11.60
C GLU A 391 18.35 32.42 -11.88
N ALA A 392 18.00 33.18 -10.84
CA ALA A 392 17.42 34.51 -10.98
C ALA A 392 18.42 35.54 -11.51
N ALA A 393 19.68 35.50 -11.07
CA ALA A 393 20.73 36.36 -11.60
C ALA A 393 21.01 36.06 -13.08
N ASP A 394 21.07 34.78 -13.47
CA ASP A 394 21.23 34.35 -14.86
C ASP A 394 20.06 34.86 -15.73
N LEU A 395 18.82 34.76 -15.23
CA LEU A 395 17.62 35.28 -15.91
C LEU A 395 17.63 36.81 -16.03
N ALA A 396 18.10 37.53 -15.00
CA ALA A 396 18.24 38.98 -15.05
C ALA A 396 19.30 39.42 -16.07
N ALA A 397 20.43 38.71 -16.14
CA ALA A 397 21.49 38.97 -17.13
C ALA A 397 21.01 38.73 -18.56
N LEU A 398 20.25 37.66 -18.82
CA LEU A 398 19.66 37.40 -20.13
C LEU A 398 18.71 38.51 -20.58
N ARG A 399 17.86 39.01 -19.66
CA ARG A 399 16.96 40.14 -19.97
C ARG A 399 17.74 41.43 -20.29
N ALA A 400 18.82 41.69 -19.56
CA ALA A 400 19.65 42.87 -19.79
C ALA A 400 20.33 42.84 -21.18
N GLN A 401 20.57 41.65 -21.73
CA GLN A 401 21.14 41.46 -23.08
C GLN A 401 20.08 41.51 -24.20
N GLY A 402 18.83 41.87 -23.89
CA GLY A 402 17.72 41.87 -24.86
C GLY A 402 17.23 40.46 -25.24
N GLY A 403 17.73 39.42 -24.57
CA GLY A 403 17.24 38.06 -24.74
C GLY A 403 15.88 37.92 -24.07
N THR A 404 14.82 37.68 -24.84
CA THR A 404 13.56 37.20 -24.29
C THR A 404 13.77 35.77 -23.78
N PRO A 405 13.62 35.49 -22.48
CA PRO A 405 13.63 34.11 -22.02
C PRO A 405 12.45 33.39 -22.67
N ASP A 406 12.72 32.33 -23.42
CA ASP A 406 11.68 31.53 -24.08
C ASP A 406 10.60 31.16 -23.06
N PRO A 407 9.34 31.57 -23.28
CA PRO A 407 8.24 31.13 -22.45
C PRO A 407 8.01 29.65 -22.79
N HIS A 408 8.55 28.78 -21.94
CA HIS A 408 8.47 27.31 -21.97
C HIS A 408 9.56 26.58 -22.78
N PRO A 409 10.55 25.97 -22.11
CA PRO A 409 10.95 24.64 -22.51
C PRO A 409 9.78 23.73 -22.11
N THR A 410 8.89 23.45 -23.06
CA THR A 410 8.01 22.30 -23.03
C THR A 410 8.88 21.10 -22.66
N MET A 411 8.77 20.62 -21.42
CA MET A 411 9.36 19.34 -21.08
C MET A 411 8.70 18.33 -22.03
N CYS A 412 9.47 17.78 -22.96
CA CYS A 412 9.05 16.63 -23.75
C CYS A 412 8.65 15.50 -22.79
N LEU A 413 7.35 15.40 -22.51
CA LEU A 413 6.73 14.21 -21.97
C LEU A 413 6.57 13.23 -23.14
N THR A 414 7.55 12.35 -23.31
CA THR A 414 7.38 11.15 -24.12
C THR A 414 6.43 10.21 -23.38
N SER A 415 5.13 10.25 -23.73
CA SER A 415 4.09 9.22 -23.61
C SER A 415 2.79 9.90 -24.05
N GLY A 416 2.18 9.59 -25.18
CA GLY A 416 1.67 8.28 -25.53
C GLY A 416 0.14 8.28 -25.32
N THR A 417 -0.58 8.21 -26.44
CA THR A 417 -2.03 7.97 -26.58
C THR A 417 -2.94 9.21 -26.62
N SER A 418 -3.20 9.64 -27.84
CA SER A 418 -4.17 10.66 -28.24
C SER A 418 -5.61 10.14 -28.12
N THR A 419 -6.53 10.96 -27.62
CA THR A 419 -7.97 10.88 -27.90
C THR A 419 -8.44 12.32 -28.15
N PRO A 420 -9.13 12.62 -29.26
CA PRO A 420 -9.43 14.00 -29.63
C PRO A 420 -10.64 14.50 -28.83
N LEU A 421 -10.53 15.68 -28.21
CA LEU A 421 -11.70 16.46 -27.82
C LEU A 421 -11.82 17.67 -28.75
N GLY A 422 -12.99 17.79 -29.35
CA GLY A 422 -13.41 18.92 -30.15
C GLY A 422 -13.54 20.19 -29.32
N SER A 423 -13.05 21.27 -29.90
CA SER A 423 -13.21 22.66 -29.52
C SER A 423 -14.69 23.08 -29.51
N ASN A 424 -15.14 23.70 -28.43
CA ASN A 424 -16.03 24.88 -28.48
C ASN A 424 -16.00 25.63 -27.15
N THR A 425 -15.41 26.82 -27.21
CA THR A 425 -15.38 27.87 -26.19
C THR A 425 -16.71 28.63 -26.16
N VAL A 426 -17.36 28.69 -25.00
CA VAL A 426 -18.40 29.69 -24.65
C VAL A 426 -18.12 30.17 -23.21
N PRO A 427 -18.29 31.47 -22.88
CA PRO A 427 -17.81 32.03 -21.63
C PRO A 427 -18.71 31.68 -20.44
N SER A 428 -18.05 31.48 -19.31
CA SER A 428 -18.61 31.16 -17.98
C SER A 428 -19.39 32.32 -17.36
N GLN A 429 -20.64 32.05 -16.94
CA GLN A 429 -21.32 32.78 -15.86
C GLN A 429 -21.11 32.06 -14.50
N PRO A 430 -21.18 32.78 -13.37
CA PRO A 430 -20.92 32.19 -12.05
C PRO A 430 -22.13 31.41 -11.54
N PHE A 431 -21.94 30.10 -11.32
CA PHE A 431 -22.90 29.24 -10.65
C PHE A 431 -22.85 29.45 -9.12
N LEU A 432 -23.98 29.85 -8.54
CA LEU A 432 -24.26 29.76 -7.11
C LEU A 432 -24.69 28.31 -6.77
N PRO A 433 -24.33 27.78 -5.58
CA PRO A 433 -24.71 26.43 -5.19
C PRO A 433 -26.18 26.35 -4.78
N PRO A 434 -26.88 25.22 -5.03
CA PRO A 434 -28.27 25.06 -4.62
C PRO A 434 -28.37 24.73 -3.12
N LEU A 435 -29.19 25.51 -2.42
CA LEU A 435 -29.72 25.23 -1.09
C LEU A 435 -30.69 24.04 -1.16
N LEU A 436 -30.38 22.97 -0.42
CA LEU A 436 -31.27 21.84 -0.17
C LEU A 436 -32.37 22.27 0.80
N GLY A 437 -33.57 22.50 0.28
CA GLY A 437 -34.80 22.66 1.07
C GLY A 437 -35.42 21.30 1.41
N TYR A 438 -35.68 21.07 2.70
CA TYR A 438 -36.52 20.00 3.21
C TYR A 438 -38.00 20.32 2.94
N PRO A 439 -38.84 19.35 2.52
CA PRO A 439 -40.28 19.47 2.70
C PRO A 439 -40.68 18.88 4.05
N VAL A 440 -41.05 19.76 4.99
CA VAL A 440 -41.92 19.41 6.12
C VAL A 440 -43.35 19.55 5.64
N GLY A 441 -44.04 18.43 5.41
CA GLY A 441 -45.47 18.39 5.13
C GLY A 441 -46.22 17.85 6.35
N LEU A 442 -46.90 18.74 7.06
CA LEU A 442 -47.93 18.44 8.06
C LEU A 442 -49.23 17.94 7.36
N PRO A 443 -50.05 17.10 8.02
CA PRO A 443 -51.32 16.63 7.47
C PRO A 443 -52.48 17.59 7.81
N PRO A 444 -53.55 17.68 7.00
CA PRO A 444 -54.80 18.28 7.41
C PRO A 444 -55.84 17.23 7.87
N PRO A 445 -56.92 17.67 8.54
CA PRO A 445 -57.62 16.90 9.56
C PRO A 445 -58.88 16.16 9.08
N HIS A 446 -59.34 15.29 9.97
CA HIS A 446 -60.59 14.55 9.98
C HIS A 446 -61.83 15.25 9.39
N SER A 447 -62.64 14.46 8.68
CA SER A 447 -64.11 14.54 8.76
C SER A 447 -64.75 13.16 8.55
N HIS A 448 -65.63 12.82 9.49
CA HIS A 448 -66.50 11.65 9.52
C HIS A 448 -67.54 11.67 8.39
N LEU A 449 -68.02 10.50 7.93
CA LEU A 449 -69.41 10.02 8.14
C LEU A 449 -69.75 8.83 7.22
N PHE A 450 -70.41 7.84 7.85
CA PHE A 450 -71.13 6.64 7.36
C PHE A 450 -70.34 5.46 6.79
#